data_AF-A0AB37ZDR6-F1
#
_entry.id   AF-A0AB37ZDR6-F1
#
_cell.length_a   1.000
_cell.length_b   1.000
_cell.length_c   1.000
_cell.angle_alpha   90.00
_cell.angle_beta   90.00
_cell.angle_gamma   90.00
#
_symmetry.space_group_name_H-M   'P 1'
#
loop_
_entity.id
_entity.type
_entity.pdbx_description
1 polymer ?
#
loop_
_entity_poly.entity_id
_entity_poly.type
_entity_poly.pdbx_seq_one_letter_code
_entity_poly.pdbx_strand_id
1 'polypeptide(L)'
;MKKILIAMMACVALAGCKDEGGDFVGVWKTNDKMAETITVTKVDGGYRAISKLGNEDMSFMDMEVKLVAESDTLLIREADKKKGLELADGKVTSHLRNASKTFTKVN
;
A
#
# COMPACT_ATOMS: atom_id res chain seq x y z
N MET A 1 8.56 -54.20 6.41
CA MET A 1 7.91 -53.38 7.47
C MET A 1 8.67 -52.08 7.61
N LYS A 2 7.93 -50.95 7.68
CA LYS A 2 8.31 -49.63 8.21
C LYS A 2 9.51 -48.92 7.53
N LYS A 3 9.21 -47.95 6.65
CA LYS A 3 9.15 -46.50 6.94
C LYS A 3 10.53 -45.93 7.29
N ILE A 4 11.04 -45.03 6.45
CA ILE A 4 11.44 -43.66 6.82
C ILE A 4 11.52 -42.85 5.51
N LEU A 5 10.55 -41.95 5.38
CA LEU A 5 10.59 -40.82 4.47
C LEU A 5 11.62 -39.84 5.01
N ILE A 6 12.62 -39.46 4.22
CA ILE A 6 13.40 -38.26 4.49
C ILE A 6 12.95 -37.21 3.47
N ALA A 7 11.85 -36.55 3.82
CA ALA A 7 11.53 -35.24 3.30
C ALA A 7 12.51 -34.25 3.91
N MET A 8 13.45 -33.72 3.12
CA MET A 8 14.24 -32.55 3.48
C MET A 8 14.82 -31.92 2.22
N MET A 9 14.01 -31.09 1.56
CA MET A 9 14.49 -29.84 0.96
C MET A 9 13.50 -28.76 1.36
N ALA A 10 13.72 -28.27 2.58
CA ALA A 10 13.12 -27.07 3.09
C ALA A 10 13.72 -25.86 2.36
N CYS A 11 12.84 -24.91 2.04
CA CYS A 11 13.13 -23.49 1.97
C CYS A 11 14.19 -23.03 0.95
N VAL A 12 13.85 -23.11 -0.34
CA VAL A 12 14.29 -22.08 -1.31
C VAL A 12 13.09 -21.23 -1.67
N ALA A 13 12.56 -20.47 -0.70
CA ALA A 13 11.45 -19.53 -0.92
C ALA A 13 11.68 -18.19 -0.18
N LEU A 14 12.94 -17.79 0.01
CA LEU A 14 13.31 -16.55 0.70
C LEU A 14 14.14 -15.59 -0.15
N ALA A 15 14.32 -15.86 -1.45
CA ALA A 15 15.10 -15.02 -2.37
C ALA A 15 14.27 -14.53 -3.57
N GLY A 16 12.95 -14.41 -3.40
CA GLY A 16 12.06 -13.99 -4.48
C GLY A 16 10.69 -13.52 -4.02
N CYS A 17 10.56 -12.94 -2.82
CA CYS A 17 9.41 -12.08 -2.55
C CYS A 17 9.53 -10.90 -3.51
N LYS A 18 8.88 -11.01 -4.68
CA LYS A 18 8.66 -9.88 -5.57
C LYS A 18 8.11 -8.75 -4.69
N ASP A 19 8.76 -7.59 -4.71
CA ASP A 19 8.34 -6.44 -3.91
C ASP A 19 7.12 -5.80 -4.54
N GLU A 20 6.03 -6.57 -4.62
CA GLU A 20 4.80 -6.15 -5.25
C GLU A 20 4.27 -4.92 -4.53
N GLY A 21 4.04 -3.87 -5.30
CA GLY A 21 3.59 -2.58 -4.80
C GLY A 21 4.70 -1.65 -4.30
N GLY A 22 5.97 -1.95 -4.56
CA GLY A 22 7.09 -1.05 -4.20
C GLY A 22 6.92 0.37 -4.79
N ASP A 23 6.33 0.49 -5.97
CA ASP A 23 6.11 1.77 -6.65
C ASP A 23 5.15 2.71 -5.91
N PHE A 24 4.30 2.18 -5.02
CA PHE A 24 3.42 2.98 -4.16
C PHE A 24 4.20 3.73 -3.08
N VAL A 25 5.41 3.29 -2.71
CA VAL A 25 6.19 3.94 -1.65
C VAL A 25 6.54 5.37 -2.05
N GLY A 26 6.27 6.31 -1.15
CA GLY A 26 6.48 7.73 -1.35
C GLY A 26 5.33 8.59 -0.83
N VAL A 27 5.36 9.86 -1.20
CA VAL A 27 4.33 10.85 -0.86
C VAL A 27 3.52 11.18 -2.10
N TRP A 28 2.20 11.23 -1.96
CA TRP A 28 1.24 11.45 -3.03
C TRP A 28 0.29 12.58 -2.63
N LYS A 29 -0.06 13.46 -3.57
CA LYS A 29 -0.88 14.64 -3.28
C LYS A 29 -1.97 14.87 -4.33
N THR A 30 -3.15 15.32 -3.90
CA THR A 30 -4.18 15.84 -4.82
C THR A 30 -3.93 17.30 -5.18
N ASN A 31 -4.46 17.74 -6.32
CA ASN A 31 -4.43 19.15 -6.73
C ASN A 31 -5.78 19.86 -6.46
N ASP A 32 -6.40 19.54 -5.32
CA ASP A 32 -7.68 20.10 -4.90
C ASP A 32 -7.49 21.34 -4.04
N LYS A 33 -8.53 22.20 -3.93
CA LYS A 33 -8.53 23.35 -2.99
C LYS A 33 -8.26 22.95 -1.55
N MET A 34 -8.77 21.78 -1.14
CA MET A 34 -8.44 21.13 0.12
C MET A 34 -7.60 19.91 -0.21
N ALA A 35 -6.29 20.12 -0.26
CA ALA A 35 -5.35 19.08 -0.62
C ALA A 35 -5.43 17.91 0.37
N GLU A 36 -5.26 16.70 -0.16
CA GLU A 36 -5.05 15.50 0.63
C GLU A 36 -3.66 14.97 0.29
N THR A 37 -2.92 14.57 1.31
CA THR A 37 -1.61 13.94 1.18
C THR A 37 -1.69 12.51 1.67
N ILE A 38 -1.20 11.56 0.87
CA ILE A 38 -1.03 10.17 1.25
C ILE A 38 0.46 9.85 1.30
N THR A 39 0.95 9.47 2.47
CA THR A 39 2.31 8.93 2.63
C THR A 39 2.23 7.43 2.75
N VAL A 40 2.91 6.72 1.86
CA VAL A 40 3.02 5.25 1.87
C VAL A 40 4.43 4.84 2.24
N THR A 41 4.56 4.04 3.30
CA THR A 41 5.83 3.46 3.74
C THR A 41 5.76 1.94 3.74
N LYS A 42 6.88 1.29 3.39
CA LYS A 42 7.03 -0.16 3.56
C LYS A 42 7.12 -0.48 5.05
N VAL A 43 6.39 -1.51 5.49
CA VAL A 43 6.47 -2.05 6.86
C VAL A 43 6.52 -3.57 6.79
N ASP A 44 6.77 -4.23 7.92
CA ASP A 44 6.74 -5.69 7.97
C ASP A 44 5.37 -6.23 7.53
N GLY A 45 5.39 -7.18 6.59
CA GLY A 45 4.20 -7.79 6.01
C GLY A 45 3.36 -6.90 5.07
N GLY A 46 3.81 -5.70 4.67
CA GLY A 46 3.07 -4.88 3.70
C GLY A 46 3.45 -3.41 3.69
N TYR A 47 2.43 -2.54 3.73
CA TYR A 47 2.56 -1.09 3.63
C TYR A 47 1.70 -0.39 4.67
N ARG A 48 2.15 0.79 5.12
CA ARG A 48 1.38 1.70 5.94
C ARG A 48 1.07 2.94 5.11
N ALA A 49 -0.22 3.26 4.96
CA ALA A 49 -0.69 4.47 4.29
C ALA A 49 -1.26 5.45 5.32
N ILE A 50 -0.71 6.66 5.36
CA ILE A 50 -1.21 7.76 6.19
C ILE A 50 -1.83 8.81 5.25
N SER A 51 -3.13 8.98 5.31
CA SER A 51 -3.90 9.99 4.58
C SER A 51 -4.18 11.19 5.50
N LYS A 52 -3.75 12.37 5.08
CA LYS A 52 -3.98 13.64 5.80
C LYS A 52 -4.77 14.59 4.91
N LEU A 53 -5.92 15.05 5.41
CA LEU A 53 -6.72 16.08 4.74
C LEU A 53 -6.32 17.45 5.29
N GLY A 54 -5.84 18.35 4.42
CA GLY A 54 -5.34 19.67 4.80
C GLY A 54 -3.91 19.92 4.34
N ASN A 55 -3.25 20.88 4.98
CA ASN A 55 -1.85 21.22 4.73
C ASN A 55 -0.97 20.86 5.94
N GLU A 56 0.32 21.15 5.86
CA GLU A 56 1.29 20.83 6.93
C GLU A 56 0.98 21.58 8.24
N ASP A 57 0.39 22.77 8.13
CA ASP A 57 0.05 23.62 9.28
C ASP A 57 -1.34 23.33 9.88
N MET A 58 -2.18 22.57 9.17
CA MET A 58 -3.57 22.33 9.55
C MET A 58 -4.08 21.02 8.95
N SER A 59 -4.19 19.99 9.79
CA SER A 59 -4.93 18.77 9.46
C SER A 59 -6.36 18.83 9.98
N PHE A 60 -7.30 18.51 9.10
CA PHE A 60 -8.72 18.38 9.42
C PHE A 60 -9.09 16.94 9.77
N MET A 61 -8.36 15.96 9.23
CA MET A 61 -8.59 14.54 9.48
C MET A 61 -7.42 13.68 9.01
N ASP A 62 -6.82 12.97 9.95
CA ASP A 62 -5.80 11.97 9.69
C ASP A 62 -6.41 10.56 9.71
N MET A 63 -5.94 9.72 8.82
CA MET A 63 -6.31 8.31 8.75
C MET A 63 -5.07 7.47 8.47
N GLU A 64 -4.94 6.38 9.19
CA GLU A 64 -3.87 5.42 9.01
C GLU A 64 -4.46 4.05 8.69
N VAL A 65 -3.91 3.41 7.66
CA VAL A 65 -4.39 2.11 7.19
C VAL A 65 -3.21 1.21 6.87
N LYS A 66 -3.26 -0.04 7.34
CA LYS A 66 -2.34 -1.09 6.91
C LYS A 66 -2.86 -1.74 5.63
N LEU A 67 -1.98 -1.81 4.64
CA LEU A 67 -2.25 -2.33 3.31
C LEU A 67 -1.32 -3.50 2.99
N VAL A 68 -1.77 -4.41 2.14
CA VAL A 68 -0.98 -5.50 1.58
C VAL A 68 -1.09 -5.46 0.06
N ALA A 69 -0.04 -5.87 -0.65
CA ALA A 69 -0.10 -5.96 -2.09
C ALA A 69 -0.96 -7.16 -2.51
N GLU A 70 -1.90 -6.90 -3.41
CA GLU A 70 -2.57 -7.93 -4.19
C GLU A 70 -1.90 -8.11 -5.57
N SER A 71 -1.26 -7.05 -6.07
CA SER A 71 -0.42 -7.05 -7.27
C SER A 71 0.54 -5.84 -7.26
N ASP A 72 1.37 -5.71 -8.30
CA ASP A 72 2.23 -4.54 -8.52
C ASP A 72 1.44 -3.21 -8.62
N THR A 73 0.15 -3.28 -8.97
CA THR A 73 -0.70 -2.12 -9.25
C THR A 73 -1.87 -1.97 -8.28
N LEU A 74 -1.99 -2.83 -7.27
CA LEU A 74 -3.09 -2.81 -6.31
C LEU A 74 -2.62 -3.14 -4.89
N LEU A 75 -2.83 -2.19 -3.97
CA LEU A 75 -2.77 -2.42 -2.54
C LEU A 75 -4.20 -2.51 -1.97
N ILE A 76 -4.48 -3.58 -1.22
CA ILE A 76 -5.75 -3.79 -0.52
C ILE A 76 -5.59 -3.58 0.98
N ARG A 77 -6.68 -3.23 1.65
CA ARG A 77 -6.73 -3.08 3.10
C ARG A 77 -6.54 -4.43 3.77
N GLU A 78 -5.63 -4.53 4.73
CA GLU A 78 -5.34 -5.80 5.39
C GLU A 78 -6.57 -6.33 6.14
N ALA A 79 -7.33 -5.43 6.78
CA ALA A 79 -8.44 -5.75 7.68
C ALA A 79 -9.67 -6.35 6.98
N ASP A 80 -10.04 -5.84 5.79
CA ASP A 80 -11.29 -6.23 5.10
C ASP A 80 -11.10 -6.64 3.64
N LYS A 81 -9.85 -6.67 3.15
CA LYS A 81 -9.45 -7.04 1.79
C LYS A 81 -10.09 -6.20 0.68
N LYS A 82 -10.67 -5.05 1.02
CA LYS A 82 -11.19 -4.11 0.03
C LYS A 82 -10.06 -3.29 -0.57
N LYS A 83 -10.30 -2.76 -1.77
CA LYS A 83 -9.39 -1.83 -2.46
C LYS A 83 -8.94 -0.71 -1.53
N GLY A 84 -7.62 -0.47 -1.54
CA GLY A 84 -6.96 0.59 -0.80
C GLY A 84 -6.42 1.63 -1.78
N LEU A 85 -5.36 1.27 -2.50
CA LEU A 85 -4.69 2.13 -3.48
C LEU A 85 -4.50 1.38 -4.80
N GLU A 86 -4.80 2.03 -5.92
CA GLU A 86 -4.56 1.53 -7.28
C GLU A 86 -3.53 2.42 -7.98
N LEU A 87 -2.52 1.82 -8.62
CA LEU A 87 -1.50 2.54 -9.37
C LEU A 87 -1.74 2.35 -10.87
N ALA A 88 -1.91 3.45 -11.59
CA ALA A 88 -2.03 3.47 -13.04
C ALA A 88 -1.42 4.77 -13.59
N ASP A 89 -0.66 4.67 -14.69
CA ASP A 89 -0.07 5.82 -15.38
C ASP A 89 0.70 6.80 -14.47
N GLY A 90 1.45 6.25 -13.49
CA GLY A 90 2.23 7.02 -12.54
C GLY A 90 1.39 7.81 -11.51
N LYS A 91 0.10 7.51 -11.39
CA LYS A 91 -0.83 8.12 -10.44
C LYS A 91 -1.45 7.07 -9.53
N VAL A 92 -1.73 7.47 -8.29
CA VAL A 92 -2.43 6.63 -7.32
C VAL A 92 -3.88 7.05 -7.22
N THR A 93 -4.82 6.12 -7.41
CA THR A 93 -6.21 6.31 -7.01
C THR A 93 -6.42 5.71 -5.63
N SER A 94 -6.88 6.52 -4.69
CA SER A 94 -7.18 6.10 -3.31
C SER A 94 -8.64 5.77 -3.14
N HIS A 95 -8.92 4.66 -2.47
CA HIS A 95 -10.25 4.20 -2.04
C HIS A 95 -10.35 4.17 -0.50
N LEU A 96 -9.45 4.86 0.20
CA LEU A 96 -9.37 4.82 1.66
C LEU A 96 -10.51 5.62 2.33
N ARG A 97 -11.11 6.57 1.60
CA ARG A 97 -12.26 7.39 2.04
C ARG A 97 -13.50 7.10 1.19
N ASN A 98 -14.63 7.69 1.58
CA ASN A 98 -15.93 7.49 0.92
C ASN A 98 -15.91 7.78 -0.59
N ALA A 99 -15.12 8.77 -1.03
CA ALA A 99 -14.95 9.10 -2.44
C ALA A 99 -13.54 8.76 -2.89
N SER A 100 -13.44 8.15 -4.07
CA SER A 100 -12.14 7.86 -4.67
C SER A 100 -11.51 9.15 -5.21
N LYS A 101 -10.20 9.28 -5.03
CA LYS A 101 -9.44 10.45 -5.50
C LYS A 101 -8.13 10.02 -6.13
N THR A 102 -7.68 10.77 -7.13
CA THR A 102 -6.41 10.52 -7.82
C THR A 102 -5.34 11.48 -7.30
N PHE A 103 -4.17 10.92 -7.03
CA PHE A 103 -3.03 11.59 -6.45
C PHE A 103 -1.84 11.49 -7.41
N THR A 104 -1.02 12.52 -7.41
CA THR A 104 0.25 12.55 -8.14
C THR A 104 1.40 12.41 -7.16
N LYS A 105 2.46 11.71 -7.55
CA LYS A 105 3.64 11.55 -6.71
C LYS A 105 4.30 12.92 -6.48
N VAL A 106 4.72 13.18 -5.25
CA VAL A 106 5.54 14.34 -4.89
C VAL A 106 7.00 13.98 -5.14
N ASN A 107 7.71 14.84 -5.88
CA ASN A 107 9.13 14.69 -6.18
C ASN A 107 10.01 15.04 -4.99
#